data_AF-A0AAF5DP49-F1
#
_entry.id   AF-A0AAF5DP49-F1
#
_cell.length_a   1.000
_cell.length_b   1.000
_cell.length_c   1.000
_cell.angle_alpha   90.00
_cell.angle_beta   90.00
_cell.angle_gamma   90.00
#
_symmetry.space_group_name_H-M   'P 1'
#
loop_
_entity.id
_entity.type
_entity.pdbx_description
1 polymer ?
#
loop_
_entity_poly.entity_id
_entity_poly.type
_entity_poly.pdbx_seq_one_letter_code
_entity_poly.pdbx_strand_id
1 'polypeptide(L)'
;MLISALYLSFSEACFSSGICGGGCAPPPPAPVCSSGCGAGYTCGQYGCYRVRTLKIDEDDSNKQLNPDQRFMACCQSRNLPDSCLNKCTYSTYTRQALQNMYFRTDNCPMQAAADIQYCAAEGKDHRECCYRNGITTTLAGAKCLTFCDQRPGNITKLDFSYMPCYDRFENIKQCFYQAVNRAIIEEQNEALVEEVDES
;
A
#
# COMPACT_ATOMS: atom_id res chain seq x y z
N MET A 1 -15.15 43.35 46.68
CA MET A 1 -14.10 43.42 45.65
C MET A 1 -13.50 42.05 45.50
N LEU A 2 -13.67 41.38 44.36
CA LEU A 2 -12.78 40.33 43.87
C LEU A 2 -13.11 40.18 42.37
N ILE A 3 -12.09 40.42 41.57
CA ILE A 3 -12.14 40.86 40.17
C ILE A 3 -12.30 39.65 39.25
N SER A 4 -13.22 39.76 38.29
CA SER A 4 -13.42 38.83 37.18
C SER A 4 -12.12 38.65 36.40
N ALA A 5 -11.56 37.44 36.42
CA ALA A 5 -10.42 37.07 35.62
C ALA A 5 -10.81 37.05 34.13
N LEU A 6 -10.45 38.11 33.39
CA LEU A 6 -10.46 38.07 31.93
C LEU A 6 -9.40 37.05 31.50
N TYR A 7 -9.88 35.94 30.95
CA TYR A 7 -9.09 34.93 30.25
C TYR A 7 -8.41 35.60 29.06
N LEU A 8 -7.13 35.92 29.20
CA LEU A 8 -6.28 36.26 28.07
C LEU A 8 -6.10 34.99 27.24
N SER A 9 -6.80 34.93 26.10
CA SER A 9 -6.50 34.00 25.02
C SER A 9 -5.08 34.26 24.55
N PHE A 10 -4.15 33.40 24.98
CA PHE A 10 -2.84 33.29 24.34
C PHE A 10 -3.07 32.68 22.97
N SER A 11 -3.16 33.53 21.96
CA SER A 11 -2.92 33.16 20.58
C SER A 11 -1.47 32.68 20.49
N GLU A 12 -1.25 31.37 20.56
CA GLU A 12 0.03 30.75 20.20
C GLU A 12 0.24 30.96 18.70
N ALA A 13 0.70 32.16 18.33
CA ALA A 13 1.36 32.39 17.07
C ALA A 13 2.60 31.50 17.05
N CYS A 14 2.70 30.64 16.03
CA CYS A 14 3.81 29.72 15.83
C CYS A 14 5.13 30.50 15.76
N PHE A 15 5.84 30.57 16.88
CA PHE A 15 7.16 31.17 16.93
C PHE A 15 8.15 30.24 16.23
N SER A 16 8.66 30.70 15.08
CA SER A 16 9.62 30.04 14.18
C SER A 16 11.02 29.93 14.79
N SER A 17 11.15 29.38 16.00
CA SER A 17 12.42 29.22 16.71
C SER A 17 12.65 27.76 17.09
N GLY A 18 12.88 26.92 16.07
CA GLY A 18 14.00 25.97 15.97
C GLY A 18 14.39 25.00 17.10
N ILE A 19 13.63 24.86 18.20
CA ILE A 19 13.93 23.88 19.26
C ILE A 19 12.64 23.48 19.99
N CYS A 20 11.75 22.74 19.32
CA CYS A 20 10.61 22.12 19.99
C CYS A 20 10.85 20.62 20.10
N GLY A 21 11.39 20.21 21.25
CA GLY A 21 11.33 18.83 21.71
C GLY A 21 9.87 18.47 21.96
N GLY A 22 9.31 17.62 21.10
CA GLY A 22 7.89 17.31 21.17
C GLY A 22 7.39 16.39 20.05
N GLY A 23 8.14 15.33 19.75
CA GLY A 23 7.58 14.06 19.26
C GLY A 23 6.97 13.96 17.86
N CYS A 24 6.72 15.05 17.13
CA CYS A 24 6.37 14.94 15.72
C CYS A 24 7.66 14.80 14.92
N ALA A 25 8.02 13.58 14.54
CA ALA A 25 9.02 13.39 13.49
C ALA A 25 8.60 14.29 12.30
N PRO A 26 9.54 15.03 11.66
CA PRO A 26 9.19 15.81 10.49
C PRO A 26 8.47 14.89 9.50
N PRO A 27 7.36 15.34 8.87
CA PRO A 27 6.75 14.54 7.82
C PRO A 27 7.84 14.17 6.81
N PRO A 28 7.78 12.98 6.20
CA PRO A 28 8.73 12.62 5.16
C PRO A 28 8.80 13.77 4.14
N PRO A 29 9.99 14.06 3.58
CA PRO A 29 10.14 15.16 2.65
C PRO A 29 9.06 15.06 1.58
N ALA A 30 8.34 16.15 1.36
CA ALA A 30 7.37 16.21 0.29
C ALA A 30 8.06 15.79 -1.02
N PRO A 31 7.37 15.01 -1.87
CA PRO A 31 7.95 14.59 -3.13
C PRO A 31 8.42 15.80 -3.93
N VAL A 32 9.65 15.75 -4.42
CA VAL A 32 10.26 16.84 -5.18
C VAL A 32 9.70 16.85 -6.60
N CYS A 33 8.57 17.51 -6.79
CA CYS A 33 8.05 17.87 -8.12
C CYS A 33 8.49 19.29 -8.53
N SER A 34 9.60 19.81 -7.97
CA SER A 34 9.97 21.23 -8.03
C SER A 34 10.14 21.77 -9.46
N SER A 35 10.49 20.92 -10.42
CA SER A 35 10.60 21.26 -11.85
C SER A 35 9.30 21.07 -12.65
N GLY A 36 8.18 20.82 -11.97
CA GLY A 36 6.97 20.32 -12.60
C GLY A 36 7.09 18.85 -13.03
N CYS A 37 5.96 18.28 -13.41
CA CYS A 37 5.89 16.95 -14.02
C CYS A 37 5.80 17.09 -15.54
N GLY A 38 6.30 16.10 -16.28
CA GLY A 38 6.20 16.07 -17.74
C GLY A 38 4.75 16.02 -18.22
N ALA A 39 4.53 16.24 -19.53
CA ALA A 39 3.19 16.19 -20.12
C ALA A 39 2.48 14.86 -19.82
N GLY A 40 1.23 14.94 -19.36
CA GLY A 40 0.44 13.77 -18.96
C GLY A 40 0.75 13.22 -17.56
N TYR A 41 1.65 13.86 -16.80
CA TYR A 41 1.94 13.53 -15.41
C TYR A 41 1.48 14.66 -14.50
N THR A 42 1.08 14.31 -13.28
CA THR A 42 0.76 15.27 -12.23
C THR A 42 1.48 14.88 -10.94
N CYS A 43 1.70 15.85 -10.06
CA CYS A 43 2.39 15.61 -8.79
C CYS A 43 1.45 14.94 -7.80
N GLY A 44 1.86 13.80 -7.25
CA GLY A 44 1.16 13.08 -6.20
C GLY A 44 2.04 12.86 -4.98
N GLN A 45 1.58 12.01 -4.06
CA GLN A 45 2.24 11.74 -2.77
C GLN A 45 3.66 11.16 -2.90
N TYR A 46 3.95 10.44 -3.98
CA TYR A 46 5.24 9.77 -4.21
C TYR A 46 6.07 10.39 -5.34
N GLY A 47 5.65 11.54 -5.86
CA GLY A 47 6.26 12.17 -7.03
C GLY A 47 5.31 12.25 -8.20
N CYS A 48 5.87 12.44 -9.39
CA CYS A 48 5.10 12.51 -10.62
C CYS A 48 4.51 11.14 -10.97
N TYR A 49 3.19 11.06 -11.09
CA TYR A 49 2.48 9.90 -11.60
C TYR A 49 1.71 10.27 -12.86
N ARG A 50 1.55 9.30 -13.76
CA ARG A 50 0.83 9.52 -15.01
C ARG A 50 -0.66 9.62 -14.74
N VAL A 51 -1.30 10.65 -15.30
CA VAL A 51 -2.77 10.74 -15.35
C VAL A 51 -3.27 9.67 -16.32
N ARG A 52 -4.12 8.78 -15.82
CA ARG A 52 -4.66 7.66 -16.59
C ARG A 52 -6.17 7.81 -16.67
N THR A 53 -6.71 7.68 -17.87
CA THR A 53 -8.12 7.31 -18.05
C THR A 53 -8.18 5.80 -18.09
N LEU A 54 -9.03 5.19 -17.25
CA LEU A 54 -9.36 3.78 -17.43
C LEU A 54 -10.12 3.69 -18.75
N LYS A 55 -9.47 3.14 -19.79
CA LYS A 55 -10.19 2.69 -20.98
C LYS A 55 -10.76 1.33 -20.61
N ILE A 56 -11.95 1.34 -20.06
CA ILE A 56 -12.81 0.17 -20.11
C ILE A 56 -13.33 0.21 -21.55
N ASP A 57 -12.81 -0.66 -22.41
CA ASP A 57 -13.47 -0.86 -23.70
C ASP A 57 -14.91 -1.26 -23.36
N GLU A 58 -15.92 -0.65 -23.99
CA GLU A 58 -17.33 -0.93 -23.63
C GLU A 58 -17.68 -2.42 -23.84
N ASP A 59 -16.92 -3.11 -24.68
CA ASP A 59 -16.90 -4.58 -24.90
C ASP A 59 -16.31 -5.39 -23.73
N ASP A 60 -15.60 -4.74 -22.79
CA ASP A 60 -14.81 -5.32 -21.68
C ASP A 60 -15.45 -5.10 -20.31
N SER A 61 -16.64 -4.49 -20.25
CA SER A 61 -17.37 -4.22 -19.00
C SER A 61 -17.64 -5.50 -18.18
N ASN A 62 -17.65 -6.67 -18.84
CA ASN A 62 -17.85 -7.99 -18.23
C ASN A 62 -16.57 -8.84 -18.12
N LYS A 63 -15.37 -8.26 -18.28
CA LYS A 63 -14.14 -9.04 -18.09
C LYS A 63 -13.65 -8.94 -16.66
N GLN A 64 -13.77 -10.03 -15.91
CA GLN A 64 -13.09 -10.13 -14.63
C GLN A 64 -11.59 -9.95 -14.83
N LEU A 65 -11.04 -9.02 -14.05
CA LEU A 65 -9.62 -8.77 -14.01
C LEU A 65 -8.92 -9.95 -13.35
N ASN A 66 -7.86 -10.45 -14.00
CA ASN A 66 -6.99 -11.44 -13.40
C ASN A 66 -6.24 -10.86 -12.16
N PRO A 67 -5.57 -11.68 -11.33
CA PRO A 67 -4.92 -11.18 -10.12
C PRO A 67 -3.92 -10.05 -10.34
N ASP A 68 -3.13 -10.10 -11.43
CA ASP A 68 -2.16 -9.06 -11.78
C ASP A 68 -2.85 -7.78 -12.24
N GLN A 69 -3.96 -7.89 -12.98
CA GLN A 69 -4.76 -6.74 -13.40
C GLN A 69 -5.44 -6.05 -12.22
N ARG A 70 -5.98 -6.80 -11.25
CA ARG A 70 -6.54 -6.24 -9.99
C ARG A 70 -5.47 -5.51 -9.20
N PHE A 71 -4.30 -6.14 -9.03
CA PHE A 71 -3.17 -5.54 -8.33
C PHE A 71 -2.71 -4.25 -9.03
N MET A 72 -2.46 -4.30 -10.34
CA MET A 72 -2.06 -3.14 -11.13
C MET A 72 -3.10 -2.01 -11.07
N ALA A 73 -4.39 -2.32 -11.20
CA ALA A 73 -5.46 -1.33 -11.14
C ALA A 73 -5.49 -0.61 -9.78
N CYS A 74 -5.29 -1.35 -8.67
CA CYS A 74 -5.16 -0.74 -7.35
C CYS A 74 -3.92 0.18 -7.27
N CYS A 75 -2.76 -0.25 -7.74
CA CYS A 75 -1.57 0.61 -7.73
C CYS A 75 -1.76 1.90 -8.53
N GLN A 76 -2.46 1.82 -9.66
CA GLN A 76 -2.78 2.98 -10.49
C GLN A 76 -3.78 3.92 -9.81
N SER A 77 -4.82 3.40 -9.16
CA SER A 77 -5.82 4.21 -8.45
C SER A 77 -5.22 4.91 -7.22
N ARG A 78 -4.18 4.33 -6.62
CA ARG A 78 -3.37 4.96 -5.57
C ARG A 78 -2.31 5.93 -6.09
N ASN A 79 -2.32 6.25 -7.39
CA ASN A 79 -1.46 7.24 -8.02
C ASN A 79 0.04 6.94 -7.81
N LEU A 80 0.42 5.66 -7.85
CA LEU A 80 1.81 5.27 -7.75
C LEU A 80 2.58 5.68 -9.03
N PRO A 81 3.84 6.15 -8.89
CA PRO A 81 4.68 6.51 -10.03
C PRO A 81 5.10 5.26 -10.81
N ASP A 82 5.54 5.44 -12.06
CA ASP A 82 5.86 4.31 -12.95
C ASP A 82 6.99 3.42 -12.40
N SER A 83 7.93 4.00 -11.64
CA SER A 83 8.97 3.25 -10.93
C SER A 83 8.43 2.25 -9.92
N CYS A 84 7.24 2.50 -9.37
CA CYS A 84 6.55 1.59 -8.46
C CYS A 84 5.65 0.60 -9.19
N LEU A 85 5.04 1.01 -10.31
CA LEU A 85 4.14 0.15 -11.09
C LEU A 85 4.84 -1.09 -11.64
N ASN A 86 6.16 -1.02 -11.88
CA ASN A 86 6.94 -2.21 -12.26
C ASN A 86 6.99 -3.30 -11.17
N LYS A 87 6.41 -3.07 -9.99
CA LYS A 87 6.30 -4.01 -8.86
C LYS A 87 4.86 -4.47 -8.60
N CYS A 88 3.90 -4.03 -9.40
CA CYS A 88 2.47 -4.25 -9.18
C CYS A 88 1.91 -5.45 -9.97
N THR A 89 2.72 -6.51 -10.08
CA THR A 89 2.29 -7.86 -10.49
C THR A 89 2.87 -8.85 -9.49
N TYR A 90 2.25 -10.00 -9.31
CA TYR A 90 2.72 -11.04 -8.39
C TYR A 90 4.09 -11.62 -8.80
N SER A 91 4.47 -11.48 -10.06
CA SER A 91 5.78 -11.88 -10.58
C SER A 91 6.89 -10.88 -10.27
N THR A 92 6.61 -9.57 -10.31
CA THR A 92 7.61 -8.52 -10.04
C THR A 92 7.61 -8.05 -8.58
N TYR A 93 6.52 -8.31 -7.86
CA TYR A 93 6.40 -8.16 -6.43
C TYR A 93 7.26 -9.21 -5.72
N THR A 94 8.53 -8.87 -5.49
CA THR A 94 9.54 -9.79 -4.97
C THR A 94 10.20 -9.23 -3.73
N ARG A 95 10.78 -10.15 -2.92
CA ARG A 95 11.64 -9.78 -1.79
C ARG A 95 12.71 -8.78 -2.21
N GLN A 96 13.40 -9.03 -3.32
CA GLN A 96 14.48 -8.18 -3.82
C GLN A 96 13.98 -6.78 -4.18
N ALA A 97 12.82 -6.68 -4.85
CA ALA A 97 12.24 -5.40 -5.21
C ALA A 97 11.92 -4.54 -3.97
N LEU A 98 11.33 -5.13 -2.94
CA LEU A 98 11.06 -4.43 -1.67
C LEU A 98 12.33 -4.10 -0.88
N GLN A 99 13.32 -4.99 -0.86
CA GLN A 99 14.61 -4.72 -0.22
C GLN A 99 15.32 -3.55 -0.90
N ASN A 100 15.31 -3.48 -2.23
CA ASN A 100 15.89 -2.36 -2.97
C ASN A 100 15.19 -1.03 -2.63
N MET A 101 13.87 -1.05 -2.47
CA MET A 101 13.14 0.12 -1.97
C MET A 101 13.62 0.49 -0.56
N TYR A 102 13.66 -0.48 0.36
CA TYR A 102 14.10 -0.29 1.75
C TYR A 102 15.48 0.34 1.87
N PHE A 103 16.44 -0.16 1.09
CA PHE A 103 17.80 0.37 1.03
C PHE A 103 17.95 1.61 0.14
N ARG A 104 16.85 2.14 -0.41
CA ARG A 104 16.84 3.31 -1.30
C ARG A 104 17.73 3.16 -2.53
N THR A 105 17.88 1.93 -3.02
CA THR A 105 18.56 1.60 -4.28
C THR A 105 17.58 1.46 -5.44
N ASP A 106 16.28 1.64 -5.18
CA ASP A 106 15.21 1.65 -6.17
C ASP A 106 14.66 3.08 -6.38
N ASN A 107 14.18 3.36 -7.59
CA ASN A 107 13.53 4.64 -7.93
C ASN A 107 12.10 4.75 -7.37
N CYS A 108 11.50 3.65 -6.91
CA CYS A 108 10.25 3.68 -6.16
C CYS A 108 10.54 3.99 -4.69
N PRO A 109 9.97 5.07 -4.12
CA PRO A 109 10.23 5.45 -2.74
C PRO A 109 9.70 4.42 -1.75
N MET A 110 10.43 4.23 -0.64
CA MET A 110 10.10 3.27 0.42
C MET A 110 8.68 3.43 0.98
N GLN A 111 8.19 4.68 1.03
CA GLN A 111 6.86 5.01 1.53
C GLN A 111 5.75 4.36 0.68
N ALA A 112 5.99 4.14 -0.62
CA ALA A 112 5.05 3.46 -1.50
C ALA A 112 4.97 1.94 -1.25
N ALA A 113 5.93 1.33 -0.53
CA ALA A 113 5.91 -0.10 -0.24
C ALA A 113 4.63 -0.54 0.48
N ALA A 114 4.11 0.29 1.39
CA ALA A 114 2.89 0.02 2.12
C ALA A 114 1.66 -0.01 1.19
N ASP A 115 1.58 0.90 0.22
CA ASP A 115 0.49 0.91 -0.76
C ASP A 115 0.57 -0.25 -1.75
N ILE A 116 1.78 -0.63 -2.18
CA ILE A 116 2.00 -1.82 -3.02
C ILE A 116 1.55 -3.08 -2.27
N GLN A 117 1.98 -3.25 -1.01
CA GLN A 117 1.59 -4.38 -0.16
C GLN A 117 0.07 -4.40 0.07
N TYR A 118 -0.55 -3.25 0.35
CA TYR A 118 -1.99 -3.10 0.48
C TYR A 118 -2.72 -3.59 -0.78
N CYS A 119 -2.25 -3.17 -1.95
CA CYS A 119 -2.85 -3.55 -3.24
C CYS A 119 -2.66 -5.03 -3.56
N ALA A 120 -1.50 -5.62 -3.26
CA ALA A 120 -1.30 -7.05 -3.41
C ALA A 120 -2.29 -7.85 -2.55
N ALA A 121 -2.50 -7.42 -1.31
CA ALA A 121 -3.38 -8.10 -0.36
C ALA A 121 -4.87 -7.68 -0.45
N GLU A 122 -5.26 -6.83 -1.41
CA GLU A 122 -6.59 -6.23 -1.50
C GLU A 122 -7.12 -5.60 -0.19
N GLY A 123 -6.22 -5.13 0.68
CA GLY A 123 -6.61 -4.61 1.99
C GLY A 123 -7.26 -5.62 2.94
N LYS A 124 -7.04 -6.94 2.75
CA LYS A 124 -7.67 -8.02 3.53
C LYS A 124 -6.73 -8.61 4.59
N ASP A 125 -7.32 -9.36 5.51
CA ASP A 125 -6.61 -10.11 6.54
C ASP A 125 -6.27 -11.53 6.08
N HIS A 126 -4.98 -11.84 6.01
CA HIS A 126 -4.46 -13.15 5.60
C HIS A 126 -3.74 -13.88 6.74
N ARG A 127 -3.89 -13.43 7.99
CA ARG A 127 -3.15 -14.00 9.14
C ARG A 127 -3.34 -15.51 9.26
N GLU A 128 -4.53 -16.03 9.00
CA GLU A 128 -4.80 -17.48 9.05
C GLU A 128 -4.00 -18.26 7.99
N CYS A 129 -4.03 -17.80 6.74
CA CYS A 129 -3.22 -18.40 5.68
C CYS A 129 -1.73 -18.30 5.99
N CYS A 130 -1.27 -17.14 6.43
CA CYS A 130 0.12 -16.91 6.80
C CYS A 130 0.59 -17.80 7.95
N TYR A 131 -0.22 -17.92 9.01
CA TYR A 131 0.11 -18.76 10.15
C TYR A 131 0.31 -20.21 9.71
N ARG A 132 -0.64 -20.73 8.92
CA ARG A 132 -0.56 -22.09 8.35
C ARG A 132 0.64 -22.29 7.41
N ASN A 133 1.06 -21.25 6.70
CA ASN A 133 2.24 -21.27 5.82
C ASN A 133 3.56 -20.89 6.53
N GLY A 134 3.59 -20.98 7.87
CA GLY A 134 4.84 -20.91 8.63
C GLY A 134 5.48 -19.52 8.70
N ILE A 135 4.71 -18.44 8.54
CA ILE A 135 5.24 -17.07 8.67
C ILE A 135 5.80 -16.80 10.08
N THR A 136 5.25 -17.46 11.10
CA THR A 136 5.68 -17.33 12.50
C THR A 136 6.93 -18.15 12.85
N THR A 137 7.49 -18.92 11.91
CA THR A 137 8.70 -19.73 12.15
C THR A 137 10.00 -18.94 11.91
N THR A 138 9.92 -17.66 11.57
CA THR A 138 11.10 -16.79 11.41
C THR A 138 11.66 -16.39 12.77
N LEU A 139 12.86 -15.80 12.78
CA LEU A 139 13.45 -15.25 14.01
C LEU A 139 12.59 -14.12 14.63
N ALA A 140 11.77 -13.44 13.83
CA ALA A 140 10.85 -12.41 14.31
C ALA A 140 9.52 -12.98 14.85
N GLY A 141 9.26 -14.27 14.66
CA GLY A 141 8.12 -14.98 15.24
C GLY A 141 6.76 -14.39 14.83
N ALA A 142 5.86 -14.25 15.80
CA ALA A 142 4.51 -13.74 15.59
C ALA A 142 4.46 -12.30 15.04
N LYS A 143 5.54 -11.52 15.16
CA LYS A 143 5.62 -10.16 14.59
C LYS A 143 5.35 -10.14 13.09
N CYS A 144 5.74 -11.21 12.38
CA CYS A 144 5.56 -11.27 10.94
C CYS A 144 4.10 -11.35 10.49
N LEU A 145 3.17 -11.68 11.39
CA LEU A 145 1.74 -11.62 11.09
C LEU A 145 1.25 -10.18 10.81
N THR A 146 2.00 -9.15 11.21
CA THR A 146 1.68 -7.76 10.84
C THR A 146 1.70 -7.54 9.33
N PHE A 147 2.55 -8.27 8.60
CA PHE A 147 2.61 -8.17 7.13
C PHE A 147 1.46 -8.90 6.44
N CYS A 148 0.70 -9.73 7.16
CA CYS A 148 -0.39 -10.52 6.61
C CYS A 148 -1.76 -9.85 6.75
N ASP A 149 -1.89 -8.92 7.68
CA ASP A 149 -3.10 -8.12 7.85
C ASP A 149 -2.90 -6.76 7.17
N GLN A 150 -3.50 -6.58 5.99
CA GLN A 150 -3.39 -5.34 5.23
C GLN A 150 -4.66 -4.48 5.32
N ARG A 151 -5.52 -4.72 6.31
CA ARG A 151 -6.67 -3.84 6.55
C ARG A 151 -6.20 -2.41 6.91
N PRO A 152 -6.85 -1.37 6.38
CA PRO A 152 -6.54 0.01 6.76
C PRO A 152 -6.63 0.23 8.28
N GLY A 153 -5.78 1.13 8.80
CA GLY A 153 -5.81 1.56 10.21
C GLY A 153 -4.74 0.95 11.10
N ASN A 154 -4.13 -0.18 10.72
CA ASN A 154 -3.06 -0.83 11.50
C ASN A 154 -1.67 -0.28 11.11
N ILE A 155 -1.33 0.93 11.58
CA ILE A 155 0.00 1.51 11.35
C ILE A 155 1.00 0.92 12.34
N THR A 156 1.82 -0.02 11.88
CA THR A 156 2.95 -0.55 12.66
C THR A 156 4.24 0.17 12.28
N LYS A 157 4.95 0.74 13.25
CA LYS A 157 6.30 1.25 13.03
C LYS A 157 7.24 0.07 12.78
N LEU A 158 7.64 -0.12 11.53
CA LEU A 158 8.58 -1.16 11.14
C LEU A 158 10.01 -0.72 11.51
N ASP A 159 10.69 -1.57 12.28
CA ASP A 159 12.10 -1.45 12.62
C ASP A 159 12.91 -2.65 12.10
N PHE A 160 14.21 -2.68 12.39
CA PHE A 160 15.11 -3.76 11.95
C PHE A 160 14.69 -5.15 12.49
N SER A 161 13.91 -5.24 13.58
CA SER A 161 13.45 -6.52 14.13
C SER A 161 12.42 -7.24 13.23
N TYR A 162 11.88 -6.56 12.22
CA TYR A 162 10.98 -7.15 11.22
C TYR A 162 11.71 -7.71 9.99
N MET A 163 13.01 -7.45 9.83
CA MET A 163 13.77 -7.96 8.68
C MET A 163 13.70 -9.48 8.49
N PRO A 164 13.72 -10.33 9.55
CA PRO A 164 13.58 -11.77 9.38
C PRO A 164 12.26 -12.21 8.73
N CYS A 165 11.22 -11.36 8.73
CA CYS A 165 9.95 -11.68 8.06
C CYS A 165 10.09 -11.84 6.54
N TYR A 166 11.07 -11.17 5.93
CA TYR A 166 11.31 -11.28 4.49
C TYR A 166 11.79 -12.68 4.05
N ASP A 167 12.29 -13.51 4.97
CA ASP A 167 12.66 -14.89 4.66
C ASP A 167 11.46 -15.76 4.28
N ARG A 168 10.25 -15.32 4.65
CA ARG A 168 8.99 -15.96 4.28
C ARG A 168 8.14 -15.09 3.36
N PHE A 169 8.74 -14.11 2.68
CA PHE A 169 8.03 -13.18 1.80
C PHE A 169 7.19 -13.91 0.74
N GLU A 170 7.74 -14.92 0.08
CA GLU A 170 7.02 -15.67 -0.96
C GLU A 170 5.77 -16.39 -0.42
N ASN A 171 5.82 -16.88 0.83
CA ASN A 171 4.66 -17.49 1.49
C ASN A 171 3.57 -16.45 1.77
N ILE A 172 3.94 -15.23 2.18
CA ILE A 172 3.00 -14.12 2.38
C ILE A 172 2.35 -13.76 1.04
N LYS A 173 3.15 -13.56 0.00
CA LYS A 173 2.69 -13.23 -1.35
C LYS A 173 1.76 -14.30 -1.91
N GLN A 174 2.07 -15.58 -1.70
CA GLN A 174 1.24 -16.69 -2.13
C GLN A 174 -0.14 -16.65 -1.46
N CYS A 175 -0.22 -16.32 -0.17
CA CYS A 175 -1.50 -16.16 0.53
C CYS A 175 -2.36 -15.06 -0.10
N PHE A 176 -1.76 -13.94 -0.50
CA PHE A 176 -2.47 -12.87 -1.21
C PHE A 176 -2.97 -13.34 -2.57
N TYR A 177 -2.08 -13.93 -3.39
CA TYR A 177 -2.44 -14.42 -4.72
C TYR A 177 -3.59 -15.42 -4.67
N GLN A 178 -3.53 -16.39 -3.74
CA GLN A 178 -4.57 -17.39 -3.57
C GLN A 178 -5.91 -16.79 -3.15
N ALA A 179 -5.90 -15.74 -2.33
CA ALA A 179 -7.13 -15.06 -1.92
C ALA A 179 -7.77 -14.31 -3.10
N VAL A 180 -6.97 -13.58 -3.88
CA VAL A 180 -7.46 -12.86 -5.07
C VAL A 180 -7.97 -13.85 -6.13
N ASN A 181 -7.21 -14.90 -6.40
CA ASN A 181 -7.59 -15.90 -7.39
C ASN A 181 -8.89 -16.64 -7.00
N ARG A 182 -9.08 -16.93 -5.70
CA ARG A 182 -10.33 -17.52 -5.21
C ARG A 182 -11.50 -16.56 -5.36
N ALA A 183 -11.32 -15.28 -5.00
CA ALA A 183 -12.38 -14.28 -5.16
C ALA A 183 -12.81 -14.13 -6.63
N ILE A 184 -11.87 -14.11 -7.57
CA ILE A 184 -12.18 -14.08 -9.01
C ILE A 184 -12.99 -15.30 -9.44
N ILE A 185 -12.63 -16.50 -8.96
CA ILE A 185 -13.37 -17.74 -9.30
C ILE A 185 -14.77 -17.72 -8.68
N GLU A 186 -14.93 -17.20 -7.46
CA GLU A 186 -16.23 -17.04 -6.80
C GLU A 186 -17.12 -16.07 -7.61
N GLU A 187 -16.58 -14.90 -7.97
CA GLU A 187 -17.24 -13.92 -8.84
C GLU A 187 -17.61 -14.53 -10.22
N GLN A 188 -16.78 -15.42 -10.76
CA GLN A 188 -17.04 -16.18 -12.00
C GLN A 188 -18.22 -17.13 -11.87
N ASN A 189 -18.21 -17.91 -10.81
CA ASN A 189 -19.26 -18.90 -10.58
C ASN A 189 -20.60 -18.22 -10.32
N GLU A 190 -20.61 -17.08 -9.62
CA GLU A 190 -21.81 -16.27 -9.38
C GLU A 190 -22.38 -15.73 -10.69
N ALA A 191 -21.56 -15.11 -11.55
CA ALA A 191 -21.99 -14.62 -12.85
C ALA A 191 -22.52 -15.74 -13.77
N LEU A 192 -21.85 -16.91 -13.77
CA LEU A 192 -22.29 -18.07 -14.55
C LEU A 192 -23.64 -18.64 -14.07
N VAL A 193 -23.92 -18.58 -12.77
CA VAL A 193 -25.23 -19.01 -12.23
C VAL A 193 -26.32 -18.06 -12.67
N GLU A 194 -26.07 -16.75 -12.64
CA GLU A 194 -27.01 -15.73 -13.12
C GLU A 194 -27.31 -15.90 -14.62
N GLU A 195 -26.29 -16.17 -15.46
CA GLU A 195 -26.48 -16.43 -16.89
C GLU A 195 -27.33 -17.69 -17.16
N VAL A 196 -27.20 -18.73 -16.32
CA VAL A 196 -27.97 -19.98 -16.46
C VAL A 196 -29.43 -19.77 -16.04
N ASP A 197 -29.68 -19.03 -14.96
CA ASP A 197 -31.04 -18.76 -14.47
C ASP A 197 -31.83 -17.82 -15.42
N GLU A 198 -31.15 -17.02 -16.24
CA GLU A 198 -31.76 -16.16 -17.27
C GLU A 198 -32.06 -16.87 -18.61
N SER A 199 -31.53 -18.09 -18.82
CA SER A 199 -31.70 -18.88 -20.06
C SER A 199 -32.86 -19.87 -20.02
#